data_AF-A0A8C5E1U9-F1
#
_entry.id   AF-A0A8C5E1U9-F1
#
_cell.length_a   1.000
_cell.length_b   1.000
_cell.length_c   1.000
_cell.angle_alpha   90.00
_cell.angle_beta   90.00
_cell.angle_gamma   90.00
#
_symmetry.space_group_name_H-M   'P 1'
#
loop_
_entity.id
_entity.type
_entity.pdbx_description
1 polymer ?
#
loop_
_entity_poly.entity_id
_entity_poly.type
_entity_poly.pdbx_seq_one_letter_code
_entity_poly.pdbx_strand_id
1 'polypeptide(L)'
;MSNVSNQLPTEPITEVGVVASPSKVPDGYHVVAQTTDGYDADLWKDGLFKSKVTRYLCFTRNTVSLFAICILLPQPSSTVF
;
A
#
# COMPACT_ATOMS: atom_id res chain seq x y z
N MET A 1 25.84 -15.60 16.61
CA MET A 1 25.41 -14.76 15.48
C MET A 1 24.27 -15.50 14.80
N SER A 2 23.02 -15.07 14.99
CA SER A 2 21.84 -15.76 14.47
C SER A 2 21.70 -15.50 12.98
N ASN A 3 21.65 -16.57 12.21
CA ASN A 3 21.40 -16.58 10.78
C ASN A 3 19.95 -16.14 10.55
N VAL A 4 19.73 -14.84 10.26
CA VAL A 4 18.39 -14.33 9.91
C VAL A 4 18.17 -14.67 8.45
N SER A 5 17.35 -15.69 8.20
CA SER A 5 16.87 -16.02 6.87
C SER A 5 16.19 -14.79 6.28
N ASN A 6 16.84 -14.12 5.31
CA ASN A 6 16.24 -13.06 4.49
C ASN A 6 15.24 -13.70 3.50
N GLN A 7 14.26 -14.43 4.01
CA GLN A 7 13.20 -14.97 3.17
C GLN A 7 12.25 -13.81 2.87
N LEU A 8 12.24 -13.36 1.61
CA LEU A 8 11.25 -12.39 1.15
C LEU A 8 9.85 -13.00 1.37
N PRO A 9 8.87 -12.20 1.85
CA PRO A 9 7.50 -12.66 1.98
C PRO A 9 7.01 -13.24 0.66
N THR A 10 6.52 -14.48 0.70
CA THR A 10 6.03 -15.20 -0.49
C THR A 10 4.61 -14.79 -0.88
N GLU A 11 3.87 -14.18 0.05
CA GLU A 11 2.51 -13.72 -0.17
C GLU A 11 2.51 -12.58 -1.19
N PRO A 12 1.62 -12.56 -2.19
CA PRO A 12 1.56 -11.49 -3.18
C PRO A 12 1.12 -10.16 -2.54
N ILE A 13 1.50 -9.04 -3.15
CA ILE A 13 0.85 -7.75 -2.85
C ILE A 13 -0.55 -7.82 -3.44
N THR A 14 -1.56 -7.66 -2.61
CA THR A 14 -2.96 -7.71 -3.03
C THR A 14 -3.52 -6.34 -3.33
N GLU A 15 -3.03 -5.30 -2.64
CA GLU A 15 -3.40 -3.91 -2.90
C GLU A 15 -2.25 -2.93 -2.63
N VAL A 16 -2.27 -1.81 -3.35
CA VAL A 16 -1.33 -0.68 -3.20
C VAL A 16 -2.11 0.62 -3.14
N GLY A 17 -1.67 1.55 -2.30
CA GLY A 17 -2.24 2.87 -2.15
C GLY A 17 -1.19 3.94 -1.86
N VAL A 18 -1.64 5.19 -1.74
CA VAL A 18 -0.82 6.34 -1.37
C VAL A 18 -1.48 7.09 -0.23
N VAL A 19 -0.72 7.41 0.82
CA VAL A 19 -1.18 8.17 1.98
C VAL A 19 -0.42 9.48 2.13
N ALA A 20 -1.10 10.50 2.67
CA ALA A 20 -0.49 11.80 2.93
C ALA A 20 0.34 11.85 4.21
N SER A 21 0.35 10.78 5.01
CA SER A 21 1.16 10.66 6.23
C SER A 21 1.33 9.19 6.62
N PRO A 22 2.49 8.75 7.13
CA PRO A 22 2.68 7.40 7.63
C PRO A 22 1.75 7.05 8.80
N SER A 23 1.27 8.06 9.55
CA SER A 23 0.30 7.87 10.64
C SER A 23 -1.16 7.72 10.19
N LYS A 24 -1.43 7.81 8.88
CA LYS A 24 -2.77 7.71 8.29
C LYS A 24 -2.96 6.44 7.47
N VAL A 25 -2.09 5.46 7.66
CA VAL A 25 -2.12 4.19 6.96
C VAL A 25 -3.30 3.36 7.49
N PRO A 26 -4.15 2.80 6.62
CA PRO A 26 -5.23 1.93 7.06
C PRO A 26 -4.71 0.68 7.78
N ASP A 27 -5.53 0.13 8.66
CA ASP A 27 -5.20 -1.10 9.38
C ASP A 27 -4.91 -2.24 8.40
N GLY A 28 -3.85 -3.01 8.68
CA GLY A 28 -3.43 -4.14 7.83
C GLY A 28 -2.63 -3.75 6.59
N TYR A 29 -2.29 -2.48 6.41
CA TYR A 29 -1.34 -2.01 5.39
C TYR A 29 0.03 -1.73 5.99
N HIS A 30 1.06 -2.03 5.22
CA HIS A 30 2.44 -1.62 5.48
C HIS A 30 2.73 -0.33 4.73
N VAL A 31 3.41 0.62 5.38
CA VAL A 31 3.85 1.86 4.75
C VAL A 31 5.34 1.83 4.44
N VAL A 32 5.68 2.32 3.25
CA VAL A 32 7.05 2.55 2.83
C VAL A 32 7.39 4.02 3.13
N ALA A 33 7.72 4.29 4.39
CA ALA A 33 8.13 5.62 4.84
C ALA A 33 9.63 5.86 4.70
N GLN A 34 10.42 4.78 4.58
CA GLN A 34 11.86 4.83 4.40
C GLN A 34 12.31 3.90 3.29
N THR A 35 13.34 4.31 2.56
CA THR A 35 14.05 3.48 1.58
C THR A 35 14.88 2.41 2.29
N THR A 36 15.36 1.40 1.56
CA THR A 36 16.14 0.29 2.14
C THR A 36 17.51 0.72 2.68
N ASP A 37 17.99 1.90 2.30
CA ASP A 37 19.20 2.55 2.80
C ASP A 37 18.90 3.64 3.87
N GLY A 38 17.64 3.79 4.29
CA GLY A 38 17.25 4.56 5.47
C GLY A 38 16.88 6.03 5.23
N TYR A 39 16.77 6.47 3.98
CA TYR A 39 16.29 7.82 3.65
C TYR A 39 14.75 7.91 3.66
N ASP A 40 14.22 9.13 3.82
CA ASP A 40 12.78 9.40 3.74
C ASP A 40 12.26 9.05 2.33
N ALA A 41 11.19 8.26 2.28
CA ALA A 41 10.58 7.78 1.03
C ALA A 41 9.38 8.63 0.59
N ASP A 42 9.39 9.92 0.91
CA ASP A 42 8.40 10.87 0.41
C ASP A 42 8.49 10.99 -1.11
N LEU A 43 7.40 10.67 -1.79
CA LEU A 43 7.29 10.68 -3.24
C LEU A 43 6.84 12.05 -3.78
N TRP A 44 6.55 13.01 -2.91
CA TRP A 44 6.13 14.34 -3.32
C TRP A 44 7.31 15.31 -3.40
N LYS A 45 7.40 16.07 -4.51
CA LYS A 45 8.37 17.15 -4.65
C LYS A 45 7.75 18.47 -4.19
N ASP A 46 8.31 19.04 -3.12
CA ASP A 46 7.96 20.38 -2.68
C ASP A 46 8.42 21.45 -3.68
N GLY A 47 7.67 22.56 -3.73
CA GLY A 47 8.01 23.76 -4.52
C GLY A 47 8.43 24.91 -3.61
N LEU A 48 9.31 25.79 -4.10
CA LEU A 48 9.92 26.89 -3.33
C LEU A 48 8.90 27.88 -2.71
N PHE A 49 7.66 27.92 -3.22
CA PHE A 49 6.57 28.77 -2.73
C PHE A 49 5.29 28.01 -2.38
N LYS A 50 5.36 26.69 -2.18
CA LYS A 50 4.21 25.85 -1.82
C LYS A 50 4.39 25.25 -0.45
N SER A 51 3.29 25.08 0.28
CA SER A 51 3.30 24.33 1.54
C SER A 51 3.78 22.91 1.31
N LYS A 52 4.55 22.40 2.28
CA LYS A 52 5.02 21.01 2.25
C LYS A 52 3.85 20.05 2.20
N VAL A 53 3.93 19.10 1.27
CA VAL A 53 2.98 17.99 1.15
C VAL A 53 3.81 16.72 1.04
N THR A 54 3.37 15.64 1.68
CA THR A 54 4.06 14.36 1.61
C THR A 54 3.15 13.29 1.01
N ARG A 55 3.74 12.29 0.35
CA ARG A 55 3.05 11.13 -0.22
C ARG A 55 3.89 9.88 -0.02
N TYR A 56 3.36 8.93 0.73
CA TYR A 56 4.01 7.65 1.00
C TYR A 56 3.21 6.51 0.38
N LEU A 57 3.91 5.53 -0.17
CA LEU A 57 3.29 4.30 -0.65
C LEU A 57 2.89 3.43 0.55
N CYS A 58 1.71 2.84 0.49
CA CYS A 58 1.32 1.75 1.39
C CYS A 58 0.80 0.56 0.59
N PHE A 59 0.91 -0.65 1.14
CA PHE A 59 0.44 -1.87 0.49
C PHE A 59 -0.04 -2.89 1.52
N THR A 60 -0.88 -3.82 1.11
CA THR A 60 -1.23 -4.99 1.93
C THR A 60 -0.98 -6.28 1.14
N ARG A 61 -0.74 -7.36 1.88
CA ARG A 61 -0.65 -8.73 1.38
C ARG A 61 -1.81 -9.59 1.90
N ASN A 62 -2.79 -8.96 2.56
CA ASN A 62 -3.94 -9.67 3.07
C ASN A 62 -4.78 -10.18 1.90
N THR A 63 -4.98 -11.50 1.85
CA THR A 63 -5.78 -12.18 0.82
C THR A 63 -7.28 -12.04 1.07
N VAL A 64 -7.69 -11.64 2.29
CA VAL A 64 -9.06 -11.28 2.63
C VAL A 64 -9.29 -9.80 2.28
N SER A 65 -9.12 -9.45 1.01
CA SER A 65 -9.63 -8.19 0.51
C SER A 65 -11.12 -8.32 0.28
N LEU A 66 -11.93 -7.43 0.86
CA LEU A 66 -13.35 -7.30 0.52
C LEU A 66 -13.56 -7.07 -1.00
N PHE A 67 -12.55 -6.54 -1.71
CA PHE A 67 -12.59 -6.46 -3.16
C PHE A 67 -12.50 -7.84 -3.83
N ALA A 68 -11.74 -8.79 -3.26
CA ALA A 68 -11.71 -10.17 -3.75
C ALA A 68 -13.10 -10.83 -3.64
N ILE A 69 -13.88 -10.49 -2.60
CA ILE A 69 -15.29 -10.90 -2.52
C ILE A 69 -16.09 -10.28 -3.68
N CYS A 70 -15.90 -9.01 -4.00
CA CYS A 70 -16.60 -8.36 -5.12
C CYS A 70 -16.29 -8.95 -6.50
N ILE A 71 -15.08 -9.47 -6.77
CA ILE A 71 -14.76 -10.19 -8.03
C ILE A 71 -15.17 -11.67 -8.01
N LEU A 72 -15.30 -12.30 -6.83
CA LEU A 72 -15.80 -13.67 -6.70
C LEU A 72 -17.33 -13.76 -6.64
N LEU A 73 -18.01 -12.65 -6.35
CA LEU A 73 -19.45 -12.57 -6.51
C LEU A 73 -19.79 -12.42 -8.00
N PRO A 74 -20.69 -13.26 -8.55
CA PRO A 74 -21.14 -13.10 -9.92
C PRO A 74 -21.74 -11.70 -10.06
N GLN A 75 -21.17 -10.90 -10.95
CA GLN A 75 -21.74 -9.60 -11.30
C GLN A 75 -23.19 -9.84 -11.74
N PRO A 76 -24.19 -9.11 -11.20
CA PRO A 76 -25.54 -9.23 -11.70
C PRO A 76 -25.50 -8.90 -13.19
N SER A 77 -25.82 -9.89 -14.02
CA SER A 77 -25.98 -9.75 -15.46
C SER A 77 -26.86 -8.53 -15.69
N SER A 78 -26.31 -7.49 -16.33
CA SER A 78 -27.08 -6.37 -16.83
C SER A 78 -28.02 -6.89 -17.91
N THR A 79 -29.16 -7.41 -17.50
CA THR A 79 -30.34 -7.59 -18.34
C THR A 79 -31.32 -6.50 -17.91
N VAL A 80 -31.22 -5.35 -18.57
CA VAL A 80 -32.31 -4.38 -18.61
C VAL A 80 -32.69 -4.25 -20.07
N PHE A 81 -33.95 -4.62 -20.34
CA PHE A 81 -34.65 -4.47 -21.61
C PHE A 81 -34.71 -3.00 -22.07
#